data_AF-A0A226QTR5-F1
#
_entry.id   AF-A0A226QTR5-F1
#
_cell.length_a   1.000
_cell.length_b   1.000
_cell.length_c   1.000
_cell.angle_alpha   90.00
_cell.angle_beta   90.00
_cell.angle_gamma   90.00
#
_symmetry.space_group_name_H-M   'P 1'
#
loop_
_entity.id
_entity.type
_entity.pdbx_description
1 polymer ?
#
loop_
_entity_poly.entity_id
_entity_poly.type
_entity_poly.pdbx_seq_one_letter_code
_entity_poly.pdbx_strand_id
1 'polypeptide(L)'
;MNATARTTLNSFHYLFLQYAFYEPSLYGNHVIEVELERFLEALAQEMDTALHPSSIIASNVIQELMEGDYLHKCSPHQFKQQIREAIISLLGYEDEMLCQFYFSCVDYVATKISALIS
;
A
#
# COMPACT_ATOMS: atom_id res chain seq x y z
N MET A 1 -5.90 3.10 19.29
CA MET A 1 -6.01 1.80 18.61
C MET A 1 -5.42 0.71 19.52
N ASN A 2 -6.11 -0.41 19.74
CA ASN A 2 -5.55 -1.53 20.52
C ASN A 2 -4.52 -2.32 19.68
N ALA A 3 -3.75 -3.21 20.32
CA ALA A 3 -2.67 -3.94 19.65
C ALA A 3 -3.18 -4.81 18.49
N THR A 4 -4.31 -5.50 18.69
CA THR A 4 -4.93 -6.37 17.68
C THR A 4 -5.32 -5.61 16.42
N ALA A 5 -5.99 -4.46 16.55
CA ALA A 5 -6.38 -3.65 15.40
C ALA A 5 -5.17 -3.11 14.63
N ARG A 6 -4.08 -2.77 15.33
CA ARG A 6 -2.82 -2.39 14.68
C ARG A 6 -2.22 -3.54 13.88
N THR A 7 -2.18 -4.74 14.45
CA THR A 7 -1.66 -5.93 13.75
C THR A 7 -2.49 -6.28 12.52
N THR A 8 -3.82 -6.21 12.61
CA THR A 8 -4.71 -6.44 11.48
C THR A 8 -4.46 -5.43 10.36
N LEU A 9 -4.38 -4.14 10.69
CA LEU A 9 -4.10 -3.09 9.71
C LEU A 9 -2.77 -3.32 8.98
N ASN A 10 -1.71 -3.64 9.73
CA ASN A 10 -0.39 -3.93 9.14
C ASN A 10 -0.45 -5.13 8.20
N SER A 11 -1.19 -6.18 8.59
CA SER A 11 -1.34 -7.38 7.78
C SER A 11 -2.04 -7.08 6.45
N PHE A 12 -3.05 -6.19 6.45
CA PHE A 12 -3.72 -5.78 5.22
C PHE A 12 -2.84 -4.93 4.31
N HIS A 13 -2.07 -3.97 4.86
CA HIS A 13 -1.10 -3.24 4.05
C HIS A 13 -0.04 -4.16 3.44
N TYR A 14 0.47 -5.12 4.22
CA TYR A 14 1.38 -6.15 3.71
C TYR A 14 0.74 -6.92 2.56
N LEU A 15 -0.46 -7.47 2.76
CA LEU A 15 -1.16 -8.24 1.73
C LEU A 15 -1.43 -7.41 0.47
N PHE A 16 -1.81 -6.15 0.62
CA PHE A 16 -2.03 -5.24 -0.50
C PHE A 16 -0.73 -4.98 -1.28
N LEU A 17 0.38 -4.66 -0.61
CA LEU A 17 1.66 -4.40 -1.28
C LEU A 17 2.19 -5.65 -2.00
N GLN A 18 1.99 -6.83 -1.40
CA GLN A 18 2.31 -8.12 -2.05
C GLN A 18 1.42 -8.36 -3.26
N TYR A 19 0.11 -8.10 -3.17
CA TYR A 19 -0.84 -8.22 -4.27
C TYR A 19 -0.46 -7.29 -5.43
N ALA A 20 -0.13 -6.03 -5.13
CA ALA A 20 0.34 -5.08 -6.14
C ALA A 20 1.66 -5.55 -6.79
N PHE A 21 2.61 -6.04 -6.01
CA PHE A 21 3.92 -6.44 -6.51
C PHE A 21 3.88 -7.69 -7.41
N TYR A 22 3.10 -8.70 -7.02
CA TYR A 22 3.12 -10.02 -7.65
C TYR A 22 2.11 -10.23 -8.78
N GLU A 23 1.58 -9.16 -9.38
CA GLU A 23 0.48 -9.18 -10.36
C GLU A 23 -0.86 -9.74 -9.80
N PRO A 24 -1.99 -9.02 -9.98
CA PRO A 24 -3.34 -9.49 -9.63
C PRO A 24 -3.69 -10.90 -10.16
N SER A 25 -3.16 -11.25 -11.33
CA SER A 25 -3.41 -12.51 -12.03
C SER A 25 -2.88 -13.74 -11.28
N LEU A 26 -1.88 -13.58 -10.40
CA LEU A 26 -1.24 -14.66 -9.66
C LEU A 26 -1.97 -15.03 -8.39
N TYR A 27 -2.75 -14.12 -7.80
CA TYR A 27 -3.42 -14.40 -6.54
C TYR A 27 -4.77 -15.10 -6.70
N GLY A 28 -5.52 -14.89 -7.79
CA GLY A 28 -6.68 -15.70 -8.21
C GLY A 28 -7.69 -16.10 -7.11
N ASN A 29 -7.62 -15.45 -5.96
CA ASN A 29 -8.24 -15.87 -4.71
C ASN A 29 -9.23 -14.77 -4.36
N HIS A 30 -10.43 -14.97 -4.87
CA HIS A 30 -11.54 -14.05 -4.72
C HIS A 30 -11.79 -13.64 -3.25
N VAL A 31 -11.51 -14.52 -2.28
CA VAL A 31 -11.67 -14.19 -0.86
C VAL A 31 -10.66 -13.11 -0.43
N ILE A 32 -9.40 -13.21 -0.85
CA ILE A 32 -8.39 -12.20 -0.51
C ILE A 32 -8.73 -10.87 -1.18
N GLU A 33 -9.16 -10.90 -2.44
CA GLU A 33 -9.53 -9.69 -3.19
C GLU A 33 -10.69 -8.95 -2.54
N VAL A 34 -11.74 -9.66 -2.12
CA VAL A 34 -12.89 -9.04 -1.42
C VAL A 34 -12.46 -8.43 -0.08
N GLU A 35 -11.56 -9.06 0.66
CA GLU A 35 -11.06 -8.50 1.92
C GLU A 35 -10.14 -7.29 1.69
N LEU A 36 -9.33 -7.30 0.62
CA LEU A 36 -8.52 -6.15 0.22
C LEU A 36 -9.38 -4.99 -0.29
N GLU A 37 -10.42 -5.27 -1.08
CA GLU A 37 -11.41 -4.28 -1.53
C GLU A 37 -12.05 -3.57 -0.34
N ARG A 38 -12.64 -4.31 0.59
CA ARG A 38 -13.25 -3.76 1.82
C ARG A 38 -12.26 -2.94 2.65
N PHE A 39 -11.02 -3.42 2.73
CA PHE A 39 -9.96 -2.71 3.41
C PHE A 39 -9.64 -1.37 2.74
N LEU A 40 -9.50 -1.33 1.42
CA LEU A 40 -9.22 -0.12 0.67
C LEU A 40 -10.37 0.89 0.74
N GLU A 41 -11.63 0.43 0.66
CA GLU A 41 -12.81 1.29 0.85
C GLU A 41 -12.83 1.94 2.24
N ALA A 42 -12.59 1.14 3.29
CA ALA A 42 -12.54 1.65 4.66
C ALA A 42 -11.40 2.65 4.85
N LEU A 43 -10.24 2.39 4.25
CA LEU A 43 -9.08 3.28 4.31
C LEU A 43 -9.35 4.60 3.57
N ALA A 44 -9.94 4.56 2.37
CA ALA A 44 -10.32 5.75 1.62
C ALA A 44 -11.30 6.63 2.43
N GLN A 45 -12.31 6.01 3.04
CA GLN A 45 -13.26 6.73 3.90
C GLN A 45 -12.60 7.36 5.13
N GLU A 46 -11.65 6.66 5.77
CA GLU A 46 -10.87 7.22 6.89
C GLU A 46 -10.01 8.41 6.42
N MET A 47 -9.46 8.35 5.21
CA MET A 47 -8.63 9.41 4.64
C MET A 47 -9.43 10.65 4.24
N ASP A 48 -10.63 10.49 3.70
CA ASP A 48 -11.53 11.61 3.36
C ASP A 48 -12.01 12.37 4.59
N THR A 49 -12.14 11.66 5.71
CA THR A 49 -12.61 12.24 6.98
C THR A 49 -11.48 12.82 7.83
N ALA A 50 -10.23 12.43 7.55
CA ALA A 50 -9.07 12.91 8.26
C ALA A 50 -8.43 14.12 7.55
N LEU A 51 -8.30 15.25 8.25
CA LEU A 51 -7.55 16.43 7.75
C LEU A 51 -6.09 16.09 7.38
N HIS A 52 -5.53 15.04 7.97
CA HIS A 52 -4.24 14.44 7.61
C HIS A 52 -4.32 12.93 7.88
N PRO A 53 -3.90 12.05 6.94
CA PRO A 53 -3.77 10.62 7.20
C PRO A 53 -2.94 10.42 8.47
N SER A 54 -3.42 9.59 9.40
CA SER A 54 -2.72 9.47 10.68
C SER A 54 -1.30 8.95 10.44
N SER A 55 -0.30 9.62 11.01
CA SER A 55 1.13 9.31 10.83
C SER A 55 1.50 7.85 11.14
N ILE A 56 0.63 7.16 11.90
CA ILE A 56 0.77 5.75 12.26
C ILE A 56 0.54 4.84 11.04
N ILE A 57 -0.48 5.10 10.21
CA ILE A 57 -0.79 4.27 9.03
C ILE A 57 0.37 4.37 8.04
N ALA A 58 0.83 5.58 7.75
CA ALA A 58 1.99 5.80 6.88
C ALA A 58 3.25 5.11 7.42
N SER A 59 3.48 5.16 8.73
CA SER A 59 4.65 4.50 9.36
C SER A 59 4.67 2.99 9.13
N ASN A 60 3.50 2.34 9.17
CA ASN A 60 3.40 0.90 8.93
C ASN A 60 3.72 0.54 7.48
N VAL A 61 3.19 1.31 6.53
CA VAL A 61 3.47 1.14 5.09
C VAL A 61 4.94 1.38 4.79
N ILE A 62 5.52 2.45 5.35
CA ILE A 62 6.95 2.76 5.21
C ILE A 62 7.82 1.64 5.77
N GLN A 63 7.48 1.09 6.94
CA GLN A 63 8.23 -0.01 7.52
C GLN A 63 8.23 -1.24 6.60
N GLU A 64 7.05 -1.64 6.11
CA GLU A 64 6.92 -2.76 5.18
C GLU A 64 7.73 -2.53 3.88
N LEU A 65 7.66 -1.34 3.31
CA LEU A 65 8.40 -0.97 2.11
C LEU A 65 9.92 -0.98 2.32
N MET A 66 10.40 -0.67 3.53
CA MET A 66 11.82 -0.72 3.90
C MET A 66 12.31 -2.15 4.15
N GLU A 67 11.45 -3.02 4.70
CA GLU A 67 11.79 -4.41 5.04
C GLU A 67 11.63 -5.37 3.85
N GLY A 68 10.70 -5.07 2.93
CA GLY A 68 10.42 -5.89 1.76
C GLY A 68 11.33 -5.62 0.56
N ASP A 69 11.37 -6.57 -0.37
CA ASP A 69 12.24 -6.53 -1.56
C ASP A 69 11.72 -5.64 -2.71
N TYR A 70 10.57 -4.97 -2.54
CA TYR A 70 9.83 -4.32 -3.62
C TYR A 70 10.71 -3.37 -4.46
N LEU A 71 11.36 -2.42 -3.79
CA LEU A 71 12.19 -1.38 -4.41
C LEU A 71 13.61 -1.85 -4.73
N HIS A 72 13.97 -3.07 -4.34
CA HIS A 72 15.18 -3.75 -4.81
C HIS A 72 14.95 -4.49 -6.13
N LYS A 73 13.71 -4.94 -6.38
CA LYS A 73 13.34 -5.73 -7.57
C LYS A 73 12.73 -4.91 -8.71
N CYS A 74 12.17 -3.73 -8.43
CA CYS A 74 11.62 -2.85 -9.45
C CYS A 74 11.87 -1.38 -9.10
N SER A 75 11.82 -0.50 -10.11
CA SER A 75 11.98 0.93 -9.89
C SER A 75 10.78 1.53 -9.14
N PRO A 76 10.94 2.63 -8.39
CA PRO A 76 9.83 3.30 -7.72
C PRO A 76 8.67 3.66 -8.67
N HIS A 77 9.00 4.07 -9.91
CA HIS A 77 7.99 4.36 -10.93
C HIS A 77 7.18 3.12 -11.32
N GLN A 78 7.86 1.98 -11.55
CA GLN A 78 7.19 0.71 -11.86
C GLN A 78 6.30 0.25 -10.70
N PHE A 79 6.79 0.36 -9.46
CA PHE A 79 6.00 -0.10 -8.32
C PHE A 79 4.76 0.77 -8.08
N LYS A 80 4.85 2.10 -8.27
CA LYS A 80 3.68 2.98 -8.23
C LYS A 80 2.65 2.62 -9.30
N GLN A 81 3.10 2.30 -10.51
CA GLN A 81 2.22 1.83 -11.58
C GLN A 81 1.49 0.55 -11.17
N GLN A 82 2.19 -0.42 -10.57
CA GLN A 82 1.61 -1.66 -10.04
C GLN A 82 0.59 -1.41 -8.91
N ILE A 83 0.89 -0.49 -7.99
CA ILE A 83 -0.04 -0.07 -6.93
C ILE A 83 -1.31 0.54 -7.52
N ARG A 84 -1.18 1.42 -8.53
CA ARG A 84 -2.34 2.00 -9.23
C ARG A 84 -3.20 0.91 -9.87
N GLU A 85 -2.58 0.00 -10.60
CA GLU A 85 -3.28 -1.10 -11.29
C GLU A 85 -4.00 -2.02 -10.29
N ALA A 86 -3.39 -2.29 -9.14
CA ALA A 86 -4.03 -3.04 -8.06
C ALA A 86 -5.25 -2.32 -7.47
N ILE A 87 -5.17 -1.01 -7.24
CA ILE A 87 -6.32 -0.21 -6.75
C ILE A 87 -7.46 -0.26 -7.76
N ILE A 88 -7.18 -0.05 -9.05
CA ILE A 88 -8.19 -0.13 -10.12
C ILE A 88 -8.79 -1.53 -10.21
N SER A 89 -7.97 -2.57 -10.09
CA SER A 89 -8.43 -3.96 -10.15
C SER A 89 -9.36 -4.31 -9.00
N LEU A 90 -9.06 -3.83 -7.78
CA LEU A 90 -9.83 -4.15 -6.58
C LEU A 90 -11.09 -3.28 -6.43
N LEU A 91 -11.00 -1.98 -6.71
CA LEU A 91 -12.10 -1.03 -6.51
C LEU A 91 -12.94 -0.78 -7.77
N GLY A 92 -12.41 -1.10 -8.95
CA GLY A 92 -13.03 -0.78 -10.24
C GLY A 92 -12.81 0.67 -10.71
N TYR A 93 -12.09 1.50 -9.95
CA TYR A 93 -11.73 2.88 -10.29
C TYR A 93 -10.39 3.28 -9.66
N GLU A 94 -9.78 4.37 -10.16
CA GLU A 94 -8.58 4.95 -9.55
C GLU A 94 -8.98 5.89 -8.40
N ASP A 95 -8.71 5.50 -7.16
CA ASP A 95 -8.84 6.37 -6.00
C ASP A 95 -7.57 7.23 -5.85
N GLU A 96 -7.70 8.53 -6.11
CA GLU A 96 -6.56 9.46 -6.11
C GLU A 96 -5.91 9.61 -4.73
N MET A 97 -6.71 9.57 -3.66
CA MET A 97 -6.23 9.73 -2.28
C MET A 97 -5.40 8.53 -1.84
N LEU A 98 -5.90 7.31 -2.09
CA LEU A 98 -5.17 6.07 -1.84
C LEU A 98 -3.87 6.01 -2.66
N CYS A 99 -3.94 6.33 -3.96
CA CYS A 99 -2.76 6.39 -4.81
C CYS A 99 -1.73 7.36 -4.24
N GLN A 100 -2.13 8.59 -3.92
CA GLN A 100 -1.24 9.62 -3.37
C GLN A 100 -0.61 9.16 -2.05
N PHE A 101 -1.38 8.51 -1.19
CA PHE A 101 -0.88 7.96 0.07
C PHE A 101 0.21 6.92 -0.14
N TYR A 102 -0.05 5.87 -0.91
CA TYR A 102 0.96 4.82 -1.15
C TYR A 102 2.16 5.37 -1.92
N PHE A 103 1.95 6.25 -2.90
CA PHE A 103 3.04 6.85 -3.68
C PHE A 103 3.95 7.71 -2.83
N SER A 104 3.40 8.48 -1.89
CA SER A 104 4.19 9.27 -0.95
C SER A 104 5.09 8.39 -0.06
N CYS A 105 4.59 7.21 0.34
CA CYS A 105 5.39 6.24 1.10
C CYS A 105 6.51 5.64 0.24
N VAL A 106 6.21 5.29 -1.03
CA VAL A 106 7.21 4.80 -1.98
C VAL A 106 8.30 5.85 -2.23
N ASP A 107 7.94 7.11 -2.45
CA ASP A 107 8.92 8.20 -2.66
C ASP A 107 9.81 8.41 -1.44
N TYR A 108 9.21 8.40 -0.25
CA TYR A 108 9.94 8.51 1.00
C TYR A 108 11.00 7.41 1.12
N VAL A 109 10.61 6.15 0.94
CA VAL A 109 11.51 5.01 1.05
C VAL A 109 12.58 5.01 -0.05
N ALA A 110 12.20 5.30 -1.29
CA ALA A 110 13.16 5.39 -2.41
C ALA A 110 14.25 6.44 -2.15
N THR A 111 13.87 7.57 -1.56
CA THR A 111 14.81 8.62 -1.13
C THR A 111 15.75 8.12 -0.03
N LYS A 112 15.22 7.38 0.96
CA LYS A 112 16.02 6.80 2.06
C LYS A 112 17.02 5.75 1.56
N ILE A 113 16.60 4.85 0.69
CA ILE A 113 17.48 3.83 0.11
C ILE A 113 18.59 4.49 -0.71
N SER A 114 18.26 5.49 -1.53
CA SER A 114 19.25 6.22 -2.34
C SER A 114 20.31 6.92 -1.48
N ALA A 115 19.91 7.46 -0.33
CA ALA A 115 20.81 8.13 0.62
C ALA A 115 21.74 7.17 1.39
N LEU A 116 21.39 5.88 1.48
CA LEU A 116 22.22 4.85 2.14
C LEU A 116 23.30 4.27 1.21
N ILE A 117 23.12 4.41 -0.11
CA ILE A 117 24.01 3.85 -1.15
C ILE A 117 24.97 4.93 -1.69
N SER A 118 24.72 6.21 -1.38
CA SER A 118 25.57 7.36 -1.73
C SER A 118 26.63 7.63 -0.66
#